data_AF-A0AAU3IZ04-F1
#
_entry.id   AF-A0AAU3IZ04-F1
#
_cell.length_a   1.000
_cell.length_b   1.000
_cell.length_c   1.000
_cell.angle_alpha   90.00
_cell.angle_beta   90.00
_cell.angle_gamma   90.00
#
_symmetry.space_group_name_H-M   'P 1'
#
loop_
_entity.id
_entity.type
_entity.pdbx_description
1 polymer ?
#
loop_
_entity_poly.entity_id
_entity_poly.type
_entity_poly.pdbx_seq_one_letter_code
_entity_poly.pdbx_strand_id
1 'polypeptide(L)'
;MSRALPKYNKRRVAIIGGAAAVVLSGAVIAGSALAGTPAKSSGNDARTLASPGTITCPDVASQLPAVPASAKAEVDRNLALLQTQIGEANKRLVDTVGQGGPNFVQNAILGPLKDKRISTVNRIATAIGRTAAKPQGLDALAPCALNAGGAGGGAGAAAGQNAGGGQQASDAAGNGAGGAAAGGAAANGSGNTGAGTITCPDVASKLPAIPASAQAEVNRNLALLNTQIDEANKRLASTVGQGGPNFVQNAILGPLADKRKSTVDRIATAIGRTAQKPAGLDSLAACTLTK
;
A
#
# COMPACT_ATOMS: atom_id res chain seq x y z
N MET A 1 -63.45 -0.73 -2.99
CA MET A 1 -63.46 -1.30 -4.34
C MET A 1 -62.04 -1.62 -4.76
N SER A 2 -61.85 -2.86 -5.21
CA SER A 2 -60.83 -3.43 -6.10
C SER A 2 -59.41 -2.83 -6.24
N ARG A 3 -58.47 -3.75 -6.01
CA ARG A 3 -57.01 -3.74 -6.22
C ARG A 3 -56.59 -3.45 -7.67
N ALA A 4 -55.43 -2.80 -7.88
CA ALA A 4 -54.57 -3.03 -9.06
C ALA A 4 -53.12 -2.50 -8.91
N LEU A 5 -52.18 -3.42 -8.66
CA LEU A 5 -50.81 -3.51 -9.20
C LEU A 5 -50.66 -4.98 -9.65
N PRO A 6 -49.72 -5.42 -10.54
CA PRO A 6 -48.73 -4.72 -11.36
C PRO A 6 -48.74 -5.18 -12.86
N LYS A 7 -47.97 -4.53 -13.76
CA LYS A 7 -47.58 -5.12 -15.06
C LYS A 7 -46.09 -5.48 -15.06
N TYR A 8 -45.83 -6.77 -14.94
CA TYR A 8 -44.51 -7.40 -15.04
C TYR A 8 -44.32 -7.89 -16.48
N ASN A 9 -43.37 -7.32 -17.23
CA ASN A 9 -43.05 -7.77 -18.59
C ASN A 9 -42.17 -9.02 -18.54
N LYS A 10 -42.80 -10.20 -18.73
CA LYS A 10 -42.17 -11.50 -18.96
C LYS A 10 -41.33 -11.48 -20.25
N ARG A 11 -39.99 -11.45 -20.13
CA ARG A 11 -39.10 -11.87 -21.23
C ARG A 11 -39.02 -13.39 -21.23
N ARG A 12 -39.52 -14.01 -22.30
CA ARG A 12 -39.48 -15.45 -22.53
C ARG A 12 -38.04 -15.86 -22.85
N VAL A 13 -37.47 -16.73 -22.02
CA VAL A 13 -36.22 -17.45 -22.29
C VAL A 13 -36.59 -18.73 -23.02
N ALA A 14 -36.13 -18.88 -24.26
CA ALA A 14 -36.25 -20.13 -25.01
C ALA A 14 -35.00 -20.98 -24.75
N ILE A 15 -35.23 -22.16 -24.16
CA ILE A 15 -34.24 -23.22 -23.96
C ILE A 15 -34.37 -24.17 -25.16
N ILE A 16 -33.29 -24.35 -25.90
CA ILE A 16 -33.06 -25.45 -26.84
C ILE A 16 -31.69 -25.99 -26.39
N GLY A 17 -31.51 -27.20 -25.87
CA GLY A 17 -32.20 -28.45 -26.16
C GLY A 17 -31.39 -29.22 -27.22
N GLY A 18 -30.22 -29.74 -26.86
CA GLY A 18 -29.36 -30.53 -27.74
C GLY A 18 -28.40 -31.41 -26.95
N ALA A 19 -28.78 -32.66 -26.75
CA ALA A 19 -27.98 -33.72 -26.14
C ALA A 19 -27.08 -34.37 -27.19
N ALA A 20 -25.81 -34.64 -26.84
CA ALA A 20 -25.00 -35.63 -27.53
C ALA A 20 -24.01 -36.29 -26.55
N ALA A 21 -24.32 -37.55 -26.23
CA ALA A 21 -23.49 -38.68 -25.85
C ALA A 21 -22.17 -38.48 -25.08
N VAL A 22 -22.17 -39.06 -23.88
CA VAL A 22 -20.99 -39.52 -23.14
C VAL A 22 -20.29 -40.63 -23.93
N VAL A 23 -18.99 -40.48 -24.20
CA VAL A 23 -18.09 -41.60 -24.48
C VAL A 23 -16.94 -41.54 -23.48
N LEU A 24 -16.98 -42.47 -22.53
CA LEU A 24 -15.85 -42.82 -21.67
C LEU A 24 -14.84 -43.60 -22.51
N SER A 25 -13.70 -42.99 -22.80
CA SER A 25 -12.49 -43.70 -23.25
C SER A 25 -11.30 -42.93 -22.71
N GLY A 26 -10.63 -43.52 -21.72
CA GLY A 26 -9.36 -43.02 -21.22
C GLY A 26 -8.32 -43.08 -22.34
N ALA A 27 -7.72 -41.93 -22.64
CA ALA A 27 -6.47 -41.85 -23.37
C ALA A 27 -5.70 -40.64 -22.84
N VAL A 28 -4.63 -40.96 -22.10
CA VAL A 28 -3.53 -40.03 -21.83
C VAL A 28 -2.90 -39.72 -23.17
N ILE A 29 -3.17 -38.53 -23.73
CA ILE A 29 -2.45 -38.03 -24.91
C ILE A 29 -1.44 -36.99 -24.44
N ALA A 30 -0.21 -37.48 -24.32
CA ALA A 30 1.00 -36.69 -24.33
C ALA A 30 1.07 -35.81 -25.59
N GLY A 31 1.72 -34.65 -25.44
CA GLY A 31 1.81 -33.58 -26.42
C GLY A 31 2.03 -34.06 -27.87
N SER A 32 1.16 -33.57 -28.75
CA SER A 32 1.42 -33.55 -30.19
C SER A 32 1.68 -32.10 -30.59
N ALA A 33 2.93 -31.86 -30.97
CA ALA A 33 3.39 -30.62 -31.55
C ALA A 33 2.57 -30.27 -32.80
N LEU A 34 1.92 -29.10 -32.80
CA LEU A 34 1.40 -28.51 -34.03
C LEU A 34 2.57 -27.79 -34.72
N ALA A 35 3.36 -28.57 -35.46
CA ALA A 35 4.31 -28.05 -36.42
C ALA A 35 3.54 -27.47 -37.62
N GLY A 36 3.38 -26.15 -37.63
CA GLY A 36 3.00 -25.41 -38.83
C GLY A 36 4.13 -25.46 -39.86
N THR A 37 3.81 -25.80 -41.10
CA THR A 37 4.71 -25.60 -42.26
C THR A 37 4.52 -24.20 -42.84
N PRO A 38 5.57 -23.62 -43.47
CA PRO A 38 5.78 -22.17 -43.51
C PRO A 38 5.14 -21.51 -44.74
N ALA A 39 4.35 -20.46 -44.53
CA ALA A 39 4.13 -19.44 -45.55
C ALA A 39 5.11 -18.30 -45.32
N LYS A 40 5.95 -18.03 -46.32
CA LYS A 40 6.85 -16.86 -46.36
C LYS A 40 6.05 -15.59 -46.12
N SER A 41 6.22 -14.97 -44.96
CA SER A 41 6.06 -13.52 -44.80
C SER A 41 6.78 -13.07 -43.53
N SER A 42 7.65 -12.09 -43.70
CA SER A 42 8.49 -11.47 -42.68
C SER A 42 7.67 -10.86 -41.55
N GLY A 43 8.02 -11.16 -40.30
CA GLY A 43 7.63 -10.36 -39.12
C GLY A 43 6.89 -11.13 -38.00
N ASN A 44 7.56 -11.19 -36.85
CA ASN A 44 7.06 -11.47 -35.49
C ASN A 44 6.85 -12.94 -35.09
N ASP A 45 7.88 -13.47 -34.40
CA ASP A 45 7.85 -14.67 -33.57
C ASP A 45 6.63 -14.68 -32.63
N ALA A 46 5.67 -15.56 -32.90
CA ALA A 46 4.68 -15.96 -31.89
C ALA A 46 5.38 -16.87 -30.86
N ARG A 47 6.14 -16.26 -29.94
CA ARG A 47 6.67 -16.93 -28.76
C ARG A 47 5.48 -17.39 -27.92
N THR A 48 5.31 -18.71 -27.79
CA THR A 48 4.57 -19.30 -26.67
C THR A 48 5.13 -18.70 -25.39
N LEU A 49 4.31 -17.86 -24.73
CA LEU A 49 4.70 -17.12 -23.54
C LEU A 49 5.03 -18.13 -22.45
N ALA A 50 6.32 -18.30 -22.16
CA ALA A 50 6.75 -18.97 -20.95
C ALA A 50 6.00 -18.33 -19.77
N SER A 51 5.56 -19.15 -18.82
CA SER A 51 4.87 -18.66 -17.62
C SER A 51 5.68 -17.50 -17.01
N PRO A 52 5.03 -16.39 -16.60
CA PRO A 52 5.71 -15.19 -16.06
C PRO A 52 6.73 -15.46 -14.96
N GLY A 53 6.65 -16.63 -14.32
CA GLY A 53 7.36 -16.95 -13.10
C GLY A 53 6.62 -16.46 -11.87
N THR A 54 7.21 -16.69 -10.70
CA THR A 54 6.70 -16.21 -9.42
C THR A 54 7.78 -15.47 -8.65
N ILE A 55 7.40 -14.37 -7.99
CA ILE A 55 8.30 -13.62 -7.12
C ILE A 55 8.29 -14.26 -5.74
N THR A 56 9.47 -14.69 -5.29
CA THR A 56 9.68 -15.21 -3.95
C THR A 56 10.57 -14.24 -3.17
N CYS A 57 10.17 -13.95 -1.94
CA CYS A 57 10.91 -13.09 -1.04
C CYS A 57 11.32 -13.86 0.21
N PRO A 58 12.46 -13.54 0.84
CA PRO A 58 12.81 -14.05 2.15
C PRO A 58 11.70 -13.79 3.16
N ASP A 59 11.45 -14.77 4.03
CA ASP A 59 10.53 -14.60 5.15
C ASP A 59 11.20 -13.76 6.25
N VAL A 60 10.56 -12.63 6.55
CA VAL A 60 11.01 -11.71 7.59
C VAL A 60 10.52 -12.20 8.96
N ALA A 61 9.33 -12.81 9.03
CA ALA A 61 8.72 -13.18 10.31
C ALA A 61 9.57 -14.18 11.10
N SER A 62 10.11 -15.19 10.42
CA SER A 62 10.99 -16.20 11.02
C SER A 62 12.37 -15.68 11.45
N GLN A 63 12.77 -14.49 10.98
CA GLN A 63 14.08 -13.88 11.30
C GLN A 63 13.96 -12.78 12.36
N LEU A 64 12.75 -12.50 12.87
CA LEU A 64 12.56 -11.52 13.93
C LEU A 64 12.94 -12.12 15.29
N PRO A 65 13.61 -11.34 16.17
CA PRO A 65 13.77 -11.72 17.56
C PRO A 65 12.42 -11.70 18.29
N ALA A 66 12.42 -12.10 19.56
CA ALA A 66 11.23 -12.04 20.41
C ALA A 66 10.57 -10.65 20.36
N VAL A 67 9.35 -10.61 19.82
CA VAL A 67 8.61 -9.36 19.62
C VAL A 67 7.91 -8.97 20.93
N PRO A 68 8.16 -7.77 21.49
CA PRO A 68 7.45 -7.29 22.67
C PRO A 68 5.94 -7.22 22.44
N ALA A 69 5.14 -7.55 23.47
CA ALA A 69 3.67 -7.57 23.37
C ALA A 69 3.09 -6.21 22.92
N SER A 70 3.69 -5.11 23.37
CA SER A 70 3.35 -3.74 22.97
C SER A 70 3.56 -3.44 21.48
N ALA A 71 4.54 -4.09 20.85
CA ALA A 71 4.87 -3.91 19.43
C ALA A 71 4.16 -4.91 18.51
N LYS A 72 3.63 -6.01 19.05
CA LYS A 72 3.11 -7.14 18.26
C LYS A 72 2.06 -6.73 17.22
N ALA A 73 1.07 -5.94 17.61
CA ALA A 73 0.03 -5.49 16.69
C ALA A 73 0.58 -4.61 15.55
N GLU A 74 1.65 -3.85 15.78
CA GLU A 74 2.30 -3.05 14.74
C GLU A 74 3.17 -3.92 13.83
N VAL A 75 3.93 -4.86 14.39
CA VAL A 75 4.73 -5.82 13.64
C VAL A 75 3.85 -6.68 12.73
N ASP A 76 2.76 -7.24 13.25
CA ASP A 76 1.83 -8.08 12.50
C ASP A 76 1.20 -7.32 11.31
N ARG A 77 0.88 -6.03 11.48
CA ARG A 77 0.41 -5.18 10.37
C ARG A 77 1.46 -4.97 9.28
N ASN A 78 2.71 -4.74 9.67
CA ASN A 78 3.79 -4.56 8.69
C ASN A 78 4.13 -5.88 7.98
N LEU A 79 4.05 -7.03 8.68
CA LEU A 79 4.19 -8.35 8.05
C LEU A 79 3.09 -8.61 7.01
N ALA A 80 1.84 -8.27 7.32
CA ALA A 80 0.74 -8.34 6.35
C ALA A 80 0.94 -7.39 5.15
N LEU A 81 1.51 -6.20 5.39
CA LEU A 81 1.87 -5.26 4.32
C LEU A 81 2.96 -5.83 3.40
N LEU A 82 3.97 -6.51 3.94
CA LEU A 82 4.99 -7.20 3.14
C LEU A 82 4.34 -8.23 2.20
N GLN A 83 3.37 -9.01 2.69
CA GLN A 83 2.65 -9.99 1.86
C GLN A 83 1.81 -9.32 0.77
N THR A 84 1.18 -8.19 1.09
CA THR A 84 0.42 -7.40 0.10
C THR A 84 1.33 -6.91 -1.03
N GLN A 85 2.52 -6.40 -0.69
CA GLN A 85 3.51 -5.94 -1.68
C GLN A 85 3.98 -7.07 -2.61
N ILE A 86 4.14 -8.30 -2.09
CA ILE A 86 4.45 -9.48 -2.90
C ILE A 86 3.29 -9.80 -3.86
N GLY A 87 2.05 -9.77 -3.37
CA GLY A 87 0.86 -9.99 -4.18
C GLY A 87 0.73 -8.97 -5.32
N GLU A 88 0.92 -7.68 -5.04
CA GLU A 88 0.92 -6.62 -6.05
C GLU A 88 2.02 -6.80 -7.10
N ALA A 89 3.22 -7.20 -6.68
CA ALA A 89 4.34 -7.45 -7.58
C ALA A 89 4.09 -8.67 -8.47
N ASN A 90 3.57 -9.77 -7.92
CA ASN A 90 3.18 -10.95 -8.69
C ASN A 90 2.05 -10.62 -9.68
N LYS A 91 1.08 -9.80 -9.28
CA LYS A 91 0.03 -9.33 -10.18
C LYS A 91 0.63 -8.51 -11.33
N ARG A 92 1.51 -7.55 -11.02
CA ARG A 92 2.21 -6.76 -12.06
C ARG A 92 3.03 -7.64 -13.00
N LEU A 93 3.71 -8.66 -12.48
CA LEU A 93 4.49 -9.59 -13.29
C LEU A 93 3.63 -10.30 -14.33
N VAL A 94 2.44 -10.76 -13.94
CA VAL A 94 1.47 -11.40 -14.85
C VAL A 94 0.85 -10.38 -15.82
N ASP A 95 0.50 -9.19 -15.34
CA ASP A 95 -0.16 -8.16 -16.16
C ASP A 95 0.78 -7.54 -17.21
N THR A 96 2.10 -7.68 -17.05
CA THR A 96 3.13 -7.09 -17.92
C THR A 96 3.90 -8.13 -18.75
N VAL A 97 3.42 -9.38 -18.81
CA VAL A 97 4.05 -10.41 -19.66
C VAL A 97 4.05 -9.96 -21.12
N GLY A 98 5.21 -10.06 -21.77
CA GLY A 98 5.41 -9.62 -23.14
C GLY A 98 5.62 -8.11 -23.31
N GLN A 99 5.64 -7.34 -22.21
CA GLN A 99 5.94 -5.91 -22.22
C GLN A 99 7.38 -5.66 -21.73
N GLY A 100 8.10 -4.76 -22.41
CA GLY A 100 9.44 -4.33 -22.02
C GLY A 100 10.57 -5.27 -22.45
N GLY A 101 11.81 -4.84 -22.20
CA GLY A 101 13.03 -5.59 -22.53
C GLY A 101 13.46 -6.58 -21.44
N PRO A 102 14.58 -7.31 -21.63
CA PRO A 102 15.06 -8.35 -20.71
C PRO A 102 15.21 -7.92 -19.23
N ASN A 103 15.47 -6.63 -18.99
CA ASN A 103 15.67 -6.07 -17.65
C ASN A 103 14.40 -5.45 -17.04
N PHE A 104 13.25 -5.54 -17.71
CA PHE A 104 12.02 -4.87 -17.28
C PHE A 104 11.57 -5.34 -15.89
N VAL A 105 11.52 -6.66 -15.65
CA VAL A 105 11.09 -7.20 -14.35
C VAL A 105 12.03 -6.74 -13.23
N GLN A 106 13.34 -6.75 -13.48
CA GLN A 106 14.33 -6.29 -12.50
C GLN A 106 14.13 -4.81 -12.15
N ASN A 107 13.94 -3.94 -13.16
CA ASN A 107 13.91 -2.49 -12.97
C ASN A 107 12.54 -1.95 -12.54
N ALA A 108 11.45 -2.50 -13.08
CA ALA A 108 10.10 -1.96 -12.89
C ALA A 108 9.29 -2.70 -11.83
N ILE A 109 9.70 -3.92 -11.44
CA ILE A 109 8.99 -4.76 -10.47
C ILE A 109 9.88 -5.02 -9.25
N LEU A 110 11.02 -5.68 -9.43
CA LEU A 110 11.87 -6.09 -8.31
C LEU A 110 12.58 -4.91 -7.62
N GLY A 111 13.04 -3.90 -8.38
CA GLY A 111 13.62 -2.67 -7.83
C GLY A 111 12.67 -1.93 -6.88
N PRO A 112 11.50 -1.47 -7.36
CA PRO A 112 10.51 -0.81 -6.51
C PRO A 112 9.99 -1.70 -5.37
N LEU A 113 9.89 -3.02 -5.58
CA LEU A 113 9.50 -3.96 -4.53
C LEU A 113 10.55 -4.03 -3.41
N LYS A 114 11.84 -4.08 -3.77
CA LYS A 114 12.94 -4.07 -2.81
C LYS A 114 12.88 -2.82 -1.94
N ASP A 115 12.74 -1.63 -2.53
CA ASP A 115 12.72 -0.38 -1.77
C ASP A 115 11.52 -0.28 -0.81
N LYS A 116 10.33 -0.70 -1.28
CA LYS A 116 9.13 -0.78 -0.43
C LYS A 116 9.30 -1.76 0.74
N ARG A 117 9.92 -2.91 0.48
CA ARG A 117 10.21 -3.91 1.51
C ARG A 117 11.23 -3.39 2.52
N ILE A 118 12.32 -2.75 2.07
CA ILE A 118 13.32 -2.10 2.96
C ILE A 118 12.61 -1.11 3.89
N SER A 119 11.75 -0.24 3.36
CA SER A 119 11.00 0.72 4.16
C SER A 119 10.12 0.03 5.21
N THR A 120 9.42 -1.04 4.83
CA THR A 120 8.51 -1.78 5.71
C THR A 120 9.27 -2.56 6.79
N VAL A 121 10.38 -3.18 6.43
CA VAL A 121 11.27 -3.89 7.35
C VAL A 121 11.90 -2.93 8.37
N ASN A 122 12.32 -1.74 7.93
CA ASN A 122 12.82 -0.70 8.83
C ASN A 122 11.75 -0.22 9.82
N ARG A 123 10.49 -0.16 9.40
CA ARG A 123 9.37 0.13 10.31
C ARG A 123 9.18 -0.97 11.36
N ILE A 124 9.31 -2.24 10.98
CA ILE A 124 9.29 -3.37 11.93
C ILE A 124 10.43 -3.24 12.95
N ALA A 125 11.66 -3.03 12.46
CA ALA A 125 12.83 -2.87 13.32
C ALA A 125 12.66 -1.70 14.30
N THR A 126 12.11 -0.58 13.82
CA THR A 126 11.84 0.60 14.65
C THR A 126 10.74 0.34 15.67
N ALA A 127 9.66 -0.35 15.30
CA ALA A 127 8.58 -0.71 16.22
C ALA A 127 9.08 -1.57 17.39
N ILE A 128 9.93 -2.55 17.11
CA ILE A 128 10.58 -3.37 18.14
C ILE A 128 11.56 -2.51 18.97
N GLY A 129 12.35 -1.67 18.29
CA GLY A 129 13.36 -0.80 18.88
C GLY A 129 12.85 0.25 19.88
N ARG A 130 11.54 0.53 19.91
CA ARG A 130 10.93 1.45 20.90
C ARG A 130 10.82 0.83 22.29
N THR A 131 10.77 -0.49 22.40
CA THR A 131 10.51 -1.20 23.66
C THR A 131 11.51 -2.31 23.96
N ALA A 132 12.40 -2.62 23.01
CA ALA A 132 13.46 -3.60 23.13
C ALA A 132 14.66 -3.19 22.27
N ALA A 133 15.75 -3.96 22.31
CA ALA A 133 16.89 -3.75 21.43
C ALA A 133 16.46 -3.82 19.95
N LYS A 134 16.82 -2.80 19.17
CA LYS A 134 16.49 -2.73 17.75
C LYS A 134 17.21 -3.86 16.98
N PRO A 135 16.49 -4.75 16.28
CA PRO A 135 17.13 -5.76 15.44
C PRO A 135 17.91 -5.11 14.30
N GLN A 136 19.10 -5.62 14.05
CA GLN A 136 20.00 -5.16 12.99
C GLN A 136 20.01 -6.15 11.82
N GLY A 137 20.38 -5.68 10.63
CA GLY A 137 20.59 -6.56 9.46
C GLY A 137 19.32 -7.06 8.77
N LEU A 138 18.12 -6.67 9.22
CA LEU A 138 16.87 -7.11 8.60
C LEU A 138 16.70 -6.63 7.13
N ASP A 139 17.35 -5.52 6.75
CA ASP A 139 17.31 -5.00 5.38
C ASP A 139 17.85 -5.99 4.33
N ALA A 140 18.72 -6.92 4.75
CA ALA A 140 19.23 -8.00 3.89
C ALA A 140 18.13 -8.97 3.44
N LEU A 141 16.97 -8.98 4.10
CA LEU A 141 15.80 -9.82 3.79
C LEU A 141 14.80 -9.13 2.84
N ALA A 142 15.06 -7.87 2.48
CA ALA A 142 14.19 -7.11 1.60
C ALA A 142 14.25 -7.51 0.11
N PRO A 143 15.41 -7.89 -0.47
CA PRO A 143 15.47 -8.31 -1.88
C PRO A 143 14.60 -9.54 -2.14
N CYS A 144 13.89 -9.52 -3.27
CA CYS A 144 13.10 -10.65 -3.75
C CYS A 144 13.68 -11.16 -5.08
N ALA A 145 13.46 -12.45 -5.36
CA ALA A 145 13.90 -13.10 -6.57
C ALA A 145 12.72 -13.51 -7.45
N LEU A 146 12.91 -13.45 -8.77
CA LEU A 146 11.99 -14.02 -9.74
C LEU A 146 12.35 -15.48 -9.99
N ASN A 147 11.40 -16.39 -9.80
CA ASN A 147 11.49 -17.78 -10.21
C ASN A 147 10.76 -17.94 -11.55
N ALA A 148 11.48 -17.79 -12.65
CA ALA A 148 10.92 -18.08 -13.97
C ALA A 148 10.64 -19.59 -14.06
N GLY A 149 9.42 -19.99 -14.46
CA GLY A 149 8.94 -21.37 -14.43
C GLY A 149 9.54 -22.30 -15.49
N GLY A 150 10.88 -22.34 -15.62
CA GLY A 150 11.63 -23.27 -16.46
C GLY A 150 12.89 -23.71 -15.73
N ALA A 151 13.10 -25.02 -15.62
CA ALA A 151 14.20 -25.64 -14.92
C ALA A 151 15.57 -25.04 -15.30
N GLY A 152 16.31 -24.59 -14.29
CA GLY A 152 17.67 -24.08 -14.42
C GLY A 152 18.14 -23.53 -13.08
N GLY A 153 18.68 -24.40 -12.22
CA GLY A 153 19.35 -23.99 -11.00
C GLY A 153 20.47 -23.00 -11.29
N GLY A 154 20.44 -21.87 -10.61
CA GLY A 154 21.49 -20.85 -10.62
C GLY A 154 21.72 -20.36 -9.20
N ALA A 155 22.29 -21.22 -8.36
CA ALA A 155 23.04 -20.76 -7.20
C ALA A 155 24.23 -19.94 -7.73
N GLY A 156 24.14 -18.62 -7.60
CA GLY A 156 25.21 -17.68 -7.91
C GLY A 156 25.53 -16.88 -6.67
N ALA A 157 26.56 -17.32 -5.95
CA ALA A 157 27.10 -16.72 -4.75
C ALA A 157 27.68 -15.31 -4.99
N ALA A 158 27.97 -14.66 -3.87
CA ALA A 158 28.62 -13.37 -3.71
C ALA A 158 29.97 -13.21 -4.44
N ALA A 159 30.38 -11.92 -4.50
CA ALA A 159 31.74 -11.35 -4.66
C ALA A 159 32.07 -10.70 -6.02
N GLY A 160 32.84 -9.61 -5.93
CA GLY A 160 33.28 -8.72 -7.00
C GLY A 160 33.09 -7.23 -6.64
N GLN A 161 33.60 -6.75 -5.51
CA GLN A 161 34.84 -5.94 -5.47
C GLN A 161 35.03 -5.00 -6.67
N ASN A 162 34.90 -3.69 -6.44
CA ASN A 162 35.90 -2.74 -6.89
C ASN A 162 36.12 -1.69 -5.80
N ALA A 163 37.34 -1.72 -5.28
CA ALA A 163 37.93 -0.75 -4.38
C ALA A 163 38.71 0.29 -5.20
N GLY A 164 38.79 1.49 -4.64
CA GLY A 164 39.55 2.65 -5.11
C GLY A 164 38.80 3.87 -4.58
N GLY A 165 39.14 4.48 -3.45
CA GLY A 165 40.44 4.68 -2.83
C GLY A 165 40.64 6.19 -2.75
N GLY A 166 40.47 6.77 -1.57
CA GLY A 166 40.57 8.22 -1.34
C GLY A 166 40.30 8.55 0.12
N GLN A 167 41.35 8.43 0.92
CA GLN A 167 41.46 8.60 2.36
C GLN A 167 41.38 10.07 2.82
N GLN A 168 40.84 10.31 4.02
CA GLN A 168 41.43 11.12 5.12
C GLN A 168 40.46 11.03 6.32
N ALA A 169 40.67 10.19 7.34
CA ALA A 169 41.43 10.47 8.58
C ALA A 169 40.88 11.73 9.30
N SER A 170 39.95 11.56 10.24
CA SER A 170 40.16 11.34 11.69
C SER A 170 40.74 12.56 12.40
N ASP A 171 39.99 13.10 13.38
CA ASP A 171 40.53 13.32 14.72
C ASP A 171 39.40 13.52 15.74
N ALA A 172 39.65 12.94 16.90
CA ALA A 172 38.79 12.86 18.06
C ALA A 172 39.08 13.99 19.05
N ALA A 173 38.08 14.42 19.81
CA ALA A 173 38.23 14.84 21.20
C ALA A 173 36.84 14.95 21.85
N GLY A 174 36.69 14.28 23.00
CA GLY A 174 35.46 14.23 23.78
C GLY A 174 35.44 15.21 24.96
N ASN A 175 34.49 14.89 25.85
CA ASN A 175 34.16 15.49 27.15
C ASN A 175 33.23 16.72 27.05
N GLY A 176 32.10 16.81 27.75
CA GLY A 176 31.47 15.93 28.74
C GLY A 176 30.41 16.71 29.54
N ALA A 177 29.40 15.97 29.99
CA ALA A 177 28.60 16.17 31.22
C ALA A 177 27.46 17.22 31.30
N GLY A 178 26.35 16.72 31.87
CA GLY A 178 25.25 17.45 32.54
C GLY A 178 24.04 17.67 31.64
N GLY A 179 22.90 17.00 31.76
CA GLY A 179 22.23 16.44 32.93
C GLY A 179 20.99 17.28 33.23
N ALA A 180 19.80 16.79 32.85
CA ALA A 180 18.53 16.94 33.59
C ALA A 180 17.36 16.41 32.74
N ALA A 181 16.69 15.40 33.30
CA ALA A 181 15.37 14.95 32.88
C ALA A 181 14.30 15.94 33.38
N ALA A 182 13.22 16.10 32.62
CA ALA A 182 11.83 16.01 33.11
C ALA A 182 10.85 16.28 31.96
N GLY A 183 9.76 15.51 31.94
CA GLY A 183 8.76 15.49 30.89
C GLY A 183 7.85 16.73 30.85
N GLY A 184 7.09 16.80 29.76
CA GLY A 184 6.06 17.80 29.56
C GLY A 184 5.48 17.67 28.14
N ALA A 185 4.16 17.49 28.07
CA ALA A 185 3.41 17.23 26.86
C ALA A 185 3.33 18.45 25.91
N ALA A 186 3.02 18.13 24.64
CA ALA A 186 2.37 18.96 23.62
C ALA A 186 3.11 20.21 23.09
N ALA A 187 3.43 20.20 21.78
CA ALA A 187 2.88 21.15 20.81
C ALA A 187 3.44 20.85 19.40
N ASN A 188 2.54 20.57 18.47
CA ASN A 188 2.79 20.64 17.04
C ASN A 188 3.03 22.12 16.67
N GLY A 189 4.29 22.50 16.49
CA GLY A 189 4.70 23.83 16.04
C GLY A 189 5.19 23.76 14.59
N SER A 190 4.25 23.74 13.65
CA SER A 190 4.53 23.93 12.23
C SER A 190 5.06 25.35 12.00
N GLY A 191 6.12 25.46 11.20
CA GLY A 191 6.75 26.74 10.85
C GLY A 191 5.74 27.72 10.24
N ASN A 192 5.69 28.92 10.82
CA ASN A 192 4.86 30.02 10.38
C ASN A 192 5.42 30.61 9.08
N THR A 193 5.06 30.02 7.93
CA THR A 193 4.99 30.77 6.67
C THR A 193 3.77 31.71 6.77
N GLY A 194 3.88 32.99 6.41
CA GLY A 194 2.81 34.00 6.51
C GLY A 194 1.49 33.73 5.74
N ALA A 195 1.26 32.48 5.35
CA ALA A 195 0.06 31.92 4.73
C ALA A 195 -1.09 31.64 5.72
N GLY A 196 -0.78 31.45 7.01
CA GLY A 196 -1.69 30.87 8.00
C GLY A 196 -1.65 29.32 8.03
N THR A 197 -2.50 28.71 8.83
CA THR A 197 -2.65 27.26 9.00
C THR A 197 -4.10 26.82 8.80
N ILE A 198 -4.30 25.63 8.24
CA ILE A 198 -5.62 25.04 8.10
C ILE A 198 -5.96 24.30 9.39
N THR A 199 -7.02 24.76 10.05
CA THR A 199 -7.58 24.13 11.24
C THR A 199 -8.86 23.39 10.87
N CYS A 200 -8.98 22.14 11.31
CA CYS A 200 -10.17 21.33 11.11
C CYS A 200 -10.72 20.88 12.46
N PRO A 201 -12.05 20.73 12.60
CA PRO A 201 -12.65 20.12 13.77
C PRO A 201 -12.08 18.73 14.03
N ASP A 202 -11.84 18.43 15.31
CA ASP A 202 -11.43 17.10 15.72
C ASP A 202 -12.62 16.14 15.65
N VAL A 203 -12.47 15.11 14.83
CA VAL A 203 -13.47 14.06 14.67
C VAL A 203 -13.35 13.06 15.81
N ALA A 204 -12.14 12.75 16.29
CA ALA A 204 -11.91 11.70 17.28
C ALA A 204 -12.63 11.99 18.61
N SER A 205 -12.56 13.23 19.10
CA SER A 205 -13.24 13.65 20.34
C SER A 205 -14.77 13.74 20.24
N LYS A 206 -15.34 13.63 19.03
CA LYS A 206 -16.79 13.66 18.78
C LYS A 206 -17.38 12.30 18.45
N LEU A 207 -16.55 11.26 18.38
CA LEU A 207 -17.02 9.89 18.16
C LEU A 207 -17.62 9.31 19.45
N PRO A 208 -18.74 8.57 19.35
CA PRO A 208 -19.23 7.76 20.48
C PRO A 208 -18.30 6.57 20.73
N ALA A 209 -18.62 5.75 21.73
CA ALA A 209 -17.87 4.52 22.01
C ALA A 209 -17.72 3.66 20.75
N ILE A 210 -16.48 3.41 20.35
CA ILE A 210 -16.15 2.67 19.13
C ILE A 210 -16.15 1.18 19.45
N PRO A 211 -16.90 0.34 18.72
CA PRO A 211 -16.85 -1.11 18.88
C PRO A 211 -15.45 -1.65 18.56
N ALA A 212 -14.97 -2.64 19.32
CA ALA A 212 -13.64 -3.23 19.13
C ALA A 212 -13.41 -3.75 17.70
N SER A 213 -14.46 -4.26 17.05
CA SER A 213 -14.44 -4.72 15.65
C SER A 213 -14.23 -3.60 14.62
N ALA A 214 -14.60 -2.36 14.95
CA ALA A 214 -14.45 -1.19 14.09
C ALA A 214 -13.17 -0.38 14.39
N GLN A 215 -12.53 -0.59 15.55
CA GLN A 215 -11.41 0.23 16.05
C GLN A 215 -10.29 0.41 15.01
N ALA A 216 -9.88 -0.67 14.36
CA ALA A 216 -8.80 -0.64 13.37
C ALA A 216 -9.17 0.15 12.10
N GLU A 217 -10.42 0.05 11.65
CA GLU A 217 -10.91 0.81 10.49
C GLU A 217 -11.07 2.29 10.83
N VAL A 218 -11.62 2.60 12.01
CA VAL A 218 -11.76 3.98 12.48
C VAL A 218 -10.39 4.65 12.64
N ASN A 219 -9.42 3.98 13.29
CA ASN A 219 -8.07 4.52 13.46
C ASN A 219 -7.37 4.80 12.13
N ARG A 220 -7.53 3.94 11.13
CA ARG A 220 -6.98 4.18 9.77
C ARG A 220 -7.60 5.41 9.12
N ASN A 221 -8.91 5.59 9.24
CA ASN A 221 -9.58 6.75 8.67
C ASN A 221 -9.24 8.04 9.44
N LEU A 222 -9.07 7.99 10.77
CA LEU A 222 -8.58 9.12 11.56
C LEU A 222 -7.16 9.53 11.15
N ALA A 223 -6.27 8.57 10.93
CA ALA A 223 -4.93 8.86 10.40
C ALA A 223 -4.99 9.49 8.99
N LEU A 224 -5.89 8.99 8.13
CA LEU A 224 -6.12 9.56 6.81
C LEU A 224 -6.61 11.02 6.87
N LEU A 225 -7.48 11.35 7.82
CA LEU A 225 -7.93 12.73 8.04
C LEU A 225 -6.75 13.66 8.39
N ASN A 226 -5.81 13.20 9.22
CA ASN A 226 -4.60 13.97 9.54
C ASN A 226 -3.71 14.16 8.31
N THR A 227 -3.49 13.12 7.51
CA THR A 227 -2.73 13.23 6.26
C THR A 227 -3.34 14.23 5.28
N GLN A 228 -4.67 14.28 5.19
CA GLN A 228 -5.37 15.27 4.35
C GLN A 228 -5.12 16.71 4.82
N ILE A 229 -5.05 16.94 6.13
CA ILE A 229 -4.72 18.24 6.71
C ILE A 229 -3.27 18.63 6.38
N ASP A 230 -2.33 17.70 6.54
CA ASP A 230 -0.92 17.94 6.25
C ASP A 230 -0.68 18.27 4.77
N GLU A 231 -1.32 17.52 3.86
CA GLU A 231 -1.27 17.78 2.42
C GLU A 231 -1.84 19.17 2.09
N ALA A 232 -2.96 19.54 2.71
CA ALA A 232 -3.58 20.84 2.50
C ALA A 232 -2.72 21.99 3.04
N ASN A 233 -2.10 21.83 4.21
CA ASN A 233 -1.15 22.80 4.77
C ASN A 233 0.09 22.95 3.89
N LYS A 234 0.61 21.84 3.34
CA LYS A 234 1.72 21.87 2.39
C LYS A 234 1.35 22.62 1.11
N ARG A 235 0.16 22.38 0.57
CA ARG A 235 -0.37 23.11 -0.59
C ARG A 235 -0.57 24.60 -0.29
N LEU A 236 -1.09 24.94 0.89
CA LEU A 236 -1.24 26.33 1.34
C LEU A 236 0.12 27.04 1.36
N ALA A 237 1.13 26.41 1.97
CA ALA A 237 2.49 26.97 2.04
C ALA A 237 3.16 27.10 0.65
N SER A 238 2.90 26.17 -0.28
CA SER A 238 3.49 26.22 -1.62
C SER A 238 2.77 27.14 -2.60
N THR A 239 1.62 27.69 -2.23
CA THR A 239 0.78 28.55 -3.10
C THR A 239 0.62 29.98 -2.57
N VAL A 240 1.42 30.35 -1.57
CA VAL A 240 1.43 31.72 -1.01
C VAL A 240 1.77 32.73 -2.11
N GLY A 241 0.91 33.73 -2.27
CA GLY A 241 1.06 34.76 -3.30
C GLY A 241 0.60 34.34 -4.71
N GLN A 242 0.04 33.14 -4.87
CA GLN A 242 -0.54 32.67 -6.14
C GLN A 242 -2.07 32.60 -6.05
N GLY A 243 -2.75 33.19 -7.04
CA GLY A 243 -4.22 33.12 -7.18
C GLY A 243 -4.97 34.32 -6.60
N GLY A 244 -6.25 34.44 -7.00
CA GLY A 244 -7.14 35.51 -6.55
C GLY A 244 -7.68 35.33 -5.12
N PRO A 245 -8.49 36.28 -4.60
CA PRO A 245 -8.96 36.32 -3.21
C PRO A 245 -9.63 35.03 -2.70
N ASN A 246 -10.24 34.25 -3.60
CA ASN A 246 -10.98 33.03 -3.28
C ASN A 246 -10.19 31.73 -3.57
N PHE A 247 -8.91 31.81 -3.95
CA PHE A 247 -8.13 30.64 -4.36
C PHE A 247 -8.04 29.59 -3.25
N VAL A 248 -7.70 30.00 -2.02
CA VAL A 248 -7.58 29.06 -0.89
C VAL A 248 -8.92 28.38 -0.60
N GLN A 249 -10.03 29.13 -0.66
CA GLN A 249 -11.36 28.58 -0.45
C GLN A 249 -11.71 27.53 -1.52
N ASN A 250 -11.53 27.86 -2.79
CA ASN A 250 -11.98 27.02 -3.91
C ASN A 250 -11.04 25.85 -4.22
N ALA A 251 -9.72 26.06 -4.11
CA ALA A 251 -8.72 25.09 -4.55
C ALA A 251 -8.13 24.24 -3.41
N ILE A 252 -8.28 24.67 -2.16
CA ILE A 252 -7.72 23.97 -0.99
C ILE A 252 -8.85 23.55 -0.05
N LEU A 253 -9.62 24.49 0.50
CA LEU A 253 -10.63 24.19 1.53
C LEU A 253 -11.83 23.41 0.97
N GLY A 254 -12.33 23.73 -0.22
CA GLY A 254 -13.42 22.99 -0.87
C GLY A 254 -13.09 21.51 -1.09
N PRO A 255 -12.04 21.19 -1.87
CA PRO A 255 -11.62 19.80 -2.08
C PRO A 255 -11.24 19.06 -0.80
N LEU A 256 -10.68 19.77 0.20
CA LEU A 256 -10.39 19.20 1.50
C LEU A 256 -11.67 18.82 2.25
N ALA A 257 -12.68 19.70 2.25
CA ALA A 257 -13.97 19.44 2.89
C ALA A 257 -14.66 18.20 2.28
N ASP A 258 -14.64 18.05 0.95
CA ASP A 258 -15.23 16.89 0.27
C ASP A 258 -14.49 15.57 0.62
N LYS A 259 -13.16 15.58 0.59
CA LYS A 259 -12.32 14.42 0.96
C LYS A 259 -12.53 14.03 2.43
N ARG A 260 -12.61 15.02 3.32
CA ARG A 260 -12.88 14.79 4.74
C ARG A 260 -14.27 14.25 4.96
N LYS A 261 -15.30 14.83 4.33
CA LYS A 261 -16.67 14.33 4.39
C LYS A 261 -16.74 12.86 4.00
N SER A 262 -16.16 12.48 2.86
CA SER A 262 -16.11 11.08 2.44
C SER A 262 -15.44 10.16 3.47
N THR A 263 -14.37 10.63 4.11
CA THR A 263 -13.63 9.86 5.11
C THR A 263 -14.42 9.74 6.42
N VAL A 264 -15.07 10.81 6.84
CA VAL A 264 -15.96 10.85 8.01
C VAL A 264 -17.19 9.95 7.80
N ASP A 265 -17.79 9.96 6.61
CA ASP A 265 -18.88 9.06 6.24
C ASP A 265 -18.44 7.58 6.32
N ARG A 266 -17.19 7.30 5.94
CA ARG A 266 -16.60 5.95 6.08
C ARG A 266 -16.46 5.55 7.55
N ILE A 267 -16.05 6.47 8.43
CA ILE A 267 -15.99 6.24 9.88
C ILE A 267 -17.39 5.95 10.44
N ALA A 268 -18.37 6.80 10.13
CA ALA A 268 -19.75 6.62 10.59
C ALA A 268 -20.33 5.27 10.12
N THR A 269 -20.04 4.90 8.87
CA THR A 269 -20.47 3.60 8.31
C THR A 269 -19.78 2.44 9.00
N ALA A 270 -18.46 2.52 9.27
CA ALA A 270 -17.73 1.47 9.97
C ALA A 270 -18.28 1.18 11.36
N ILE A 271 -18.64 2.24 12.11
CA ILE A 271 -19.29 2.14 13.42
C ILE A 271 -20.72 1.59 13.26
N GLY A 272 -21.46 2.09 12.27
CA GLY A 272 -22.84 1.70 11.98
C GLY A 272 -23.06 0.24 11.59
N ARG A 273 -22.00 -0.52 11.26
CA ARG A 273 -22.11 -1.96 10.98
C ARG A 273 -22.30 -2.79 12.25
N THR A 274 -21.87 -2.29 13.41
CA THR A 274 -21.84 -3.06 14.66
C THR A 274 -22.44 -2.32 15.86
N ALA A 275 -22.75 -1.03 15.70
CA ALA A 275 -23.45 -0.21 16.69
C ALA A 275 -24.37 0.81 16.00
N GLN A 276 -25.09 1.61 16.78
CA GLN A 276 -25.90 2.70 16.24
C GLN A 276 -25.02 3.67 15.44
N LYS A 277 -25.43 3.98 14.21
CA LYS A 277 -24.67 4.87 13.32
C LYS A 277 -24.62 6.29 13.93
N PRO A 278 -23.43 6.87 14.11
CA PRO A 278 -23.31 8.25 14.57
C PRO A 278 -23.89 9.23 13.53
N ALA A 279 -24.74 10.15 13.96
CA ALA A 279 -25.35 11.17 13.11
C ALA A 279 -24.66 12.54 13.29
N GLY A 280 -24.72 13.39 12.26
CA GLY A 280 -24.23 14.78 12.33
C GLY A 280 -22.71 14.97 12.20
N LEU A 281 -21.93 13.92 11.97
CA LEU A 281 -20.47 14.03 11.82
C LEU A 281 -20.05 14.83 10.58
N ASP A 282 -20.93 14.96 9.59
CA ASP A 282 -20.70 15.76 8.37
C ASP A 282 -20.34 17.21 8.67
N SER A 283 -20.86 17.75 9.77
CA SER A 283 -20.54 19.11 10.23
C SER A 283 -19.07 19.30 10.60
N LEU A 284 -18.33 18.20 10.83
CA LEU A 284 -16.90 18.19 11.21
C LEU A 284 -15.97 18.13 9.99
N ALA A 285 -16.52 18.04 8.78
CA ALA A 285 -15.75 17.96 7.55
C ALA A 285 -15.15 19.31 7.13
N ALA A 286 -15.84 20.41 7.43
CA ALA A 286 -15.42 21.75 7.07
C ALA A 286 -14.17 22.18 7.85
N CYS A 287 -13.18 22.72 7.15
CA CYS A 287 -11.97 23.29 7.74
C CYS A 287 -11.89 24.78 7.48
N THR A 288 -11.23 25.50 8.37
CA THR A 288 -11.03 26.95 8.28
C THR A 288 -9.56 27.28 8.14
N LEU A 289 -9.28 28.38 7.44
CA LEU A 289 -7.95 28.98 7.42
C LEU A 289 -7.83 29.93 8.62
N THR A 290 -6.85 29.67 9.49
CA THR A 290 -6.48 30.54 10.61
C THR A 290 -5.18 31.24 10.24
N LYS A 291 -5.16 32.58 10.23
CA LYS A 291 -3.94 33.36 9.97
C LYS A 291 -3.34 33.89 11.26
#